data_AF-A0A1Y2VZT6-F1
#
_entry.id   AF-A0A1Y2VZT6-F1
#
_cell.length_a   1.000
_cell.length_b   1.000
_cell.length_c   1.000
_cell.angle_alpha   90.00
_cell.angle_beta   90.00
_cell.angle_gamma   90.00
#
_symmetry.space_group_name_H-M   'P 1'
#
loop_
_entity.id
_entity.type
_entity.pdbx_description
1 polymer ?
#
loop_
_entity_poly.entity_id
_entity_poly.type
_entity_poly.pdbx_seq_one_letter_code
_entity_poly.pdbx_strand_id
1 'polypeptide(L)'
;MKSIFSQLCLPVAPRPSSSSTLNATPDIVTRLPFELHIFILAHLEPKDIDVGLSTCRGWRDIWLSDEIWPRLARKWFPGLEEHIRNSAFYGLDQGEMFRRALHRIQRRVSGKFASAVHYEMRLESEHFFTLSKAVPVPEGGVHNYDDVNGLEFGANAHFPRFMVYNGGRIGWWPEAYLLPYLAVVDDLRTRKRRAYLFPNNKGETQGYRTAMSDKLLLMGRGKTLHAWHLDLDRLSSAEFPEEFVRCIPEGDTTLIVTKNAELYLWKFGREPVHVDVTGCYEKGPVGTSHPYDFISGQFVSSYNVGSRLVQNGTLLDFIISPTEDNVFFVITYRKELQVHEIRCGELAGTYCLTRNKWTDFIMEPVDFTNLRWEKIDSYGGYCLMQAISKTPHPSNADATREATCPPTSNTLVSVCFNIYTKRFTIPHYHHTECHNHQSACQIWNSRIAASDMDSPRGPVMSLRPCASLACEFEKPDPTPFYTAVQSGRNSLLRRQRILFEVNEANSALLHADFALDSNQPFDKISTENVNGTSPPLLPGIRRLVGDDDFLLLIDRQSYTVWSFGNEIPGKMTNGGQSLWRSLSSEILHLLPSSVSSTFSQSSQNLSVP
;
A
#
# COMPACT_ATOMS: atom_id res chain seq x y z
N MET A 1 -3.44 3.96 -34.65
CA MET A 1 -2.94 4.51 -33.37
C MET A 1 -2.57 3.39 -32.39
N LYS A 2 -3.50 2.59 -31.83
CA LYS A 2 -3.13 1.43 -30.99
C LYS A 2 -2.10 0.50 -31.65
N SER A 3 -2.22 0.26 -32.96
CA SER A 3 -1.24 -0.49 -33.77
C SER A 3 0.15 0.18 -33.91
N ILE A 4 0.26 1.50 -33.73
CA ILE A 4 1.56 2.22 -33.75
C ILE A 4 2.21 2.08 -32.37
N PHE A 5 1.44 2.24 -31.31
CA PHE A 5 1.92 2.03 -29.94
C PHE A 5 2.36 0.59 -29.70
N SER A 6 1.61 -0.40 -30.19
CA SER A 6 2.02 -1.80 -30.08
C SER A 6 3.34 -2.10 -30.81
N GLN A 7 3.64 -1.41 -31.91
CA GLN A 7 4.93 -1.49 -32.61
C GLN A 7 6.06 -0.79 -31.87
N LEU A 8 5.78 0.28 -31.11
CA LEU A 8 6.75 0.98 -30.27
C LEU A 8 7.05 0.26 -28.94
N CYS A 9 6.14 -0.59 -28.47
CA CYS A 9 6.33 -1.42 -27.27
C CYS A 9 7.36 -2.55 -27.45
N LEU A 10 7.78 -2.85 -28.68
CA LEU A 10 8.80 -3.87 -28.92
C LEU A 10 10.19 -3.29 -28.62
N PRO A 11 11.06 -4.02 -27.90
CA PRO A 11 12.41 -3.56 -27.62
C PRO A 11 13.16 -3.36 -28.94
N VAL A 12 13.35 -2.10 -29.33
CA VAL A 12 14.14 -1.73 -30.50
C VAL A 12 15.59 -2.11 -30.17
N ALA A 13 16.17 -3.00 -30.98
CA ALA A 13 17.59 -3.36 -30.87
C ALA A 13 18.46 -2.09 -30.81
N PRO A 14 19.56 -2.09 -30.02
CA PRO A 14 20.41 -0.91 -29.89
C PRO A 14 20.90 -0.49 -31.28
N ARG A 15 20.45 0.68 -31.74
CA ARG A 15 20.89 1.24 -33.03
C ARG A 15 22.39 1.55 -32.96
N PRO A 16 23.16 1.24 -34.01
CA PRO A 16 24.56 1.60 -34.08
C PRO A 16 24.70 3.13 -34.01
N SER A 17 25.64 3.60 -33.19
CA SER A 17 25.99 5.00 -33.02
C SER A 17 26.53 5.59 -34.33
N SER A 18 25.64 6.14 -35.15
CA SER A 18 26.01 6.97 -36.29
C SER A 18 25.83 8.45 -35.91
N SER A 19 26.97 9.12 -35.83
CA SER A 19 27.11 10.57 -35.71
C SER A 19 26.55 11.25 -36.96
N SER A 20 25.36 11.84 -36.88
CA SER A 20 25.01 13.03 -37.68
C SER A 20 23.89 13.83 -37.01
N THR A 21 24.25 14.99 -36.47
CA THR A 21 23.34 16.04 -36.02
C THR A 21 22.82 16.82 -37.23
N LEU A 22 22.00 16.18 -38.05
CA LEU A 22 21.28 16.81 -39.16
C LEU A 22 19.78 16.71 -38.88
N ASN A 23 19.19 17.85 -38.50
CA ASN A 23 17.76 18.18 -38.43
C ASN A 23 16.82 16.97 -38.52
N ALA A 24 16.70 16.22 -37.41
CA ALA A 24 15.69 15.19 -37.30
C ALA A 24 14.32 15.87 -37.45
N THR A 25 13.65 15.63 -38.58
CA THR A 25 12.28 16.09 -38.79
C THR A 25 11.43 15.63 -37.61
N PRO A 26 10.74 16.55 -36.90
CA PRO A 26 9.88 16.18 -35.78
C PRO A 26 8.85 15.16 -36.27
N ASP A 27 8.63 14.13 -35.47
CA ASP A 27 7.69 13.06 -35.78
C ASP A 27 6.27 13.61 -35.94
N ILE A 28 5.37 12.81 -36.52
CA ILE A 28 4.00 13.27 -36.82
C ILE A 28 3.27 13.79 -35.57
N VAL A 29 3.48 13.17 -34.40
CA VAL A 29 2.78 13.53 -33.16
C VAL A 29 3.29 14.84 -32.61
N THR A 30 4.60 15.12 -32.65
CA THR A 30 5.14 16.41 -32.19
C THR A 30 4.73 17.61 -33.05
N ARG A 31 4.18 17.37 -34.24
CA ARG A 31 3.69 18.41 -35.16
C ARG A 31 2.18 18.66 -35.07
N LEU A 32 1.45 17.87 -34.27
CA LEU A 32 0.01 18.02 -34.18
C LEU A 32 -0.37 19.28 -33.41
N PRO A 33 -1.46 19.97 -33.80
CA PRO A 33 -2.09 20.96 -32.94
C PRO A 33 -2.51 20.36 -31.60
N PHE A 34 -2.55 21.20 -30.57
CA PHE A 34 -2.90 20.81 -29.20
C PHE A 34 -4.25 20.06 -29.12
N GLU A 35 -5.24 20.47 -29.90
CA GLU A 35 -6.57 19.87 -29.91
C GLU A 35 -6.52 18.39 -30.35
N LEU A 36 -5.66 18.08 -31.32
CA LEU A 36 -5.47 16.71 -31.79
C LEU A 36 -4.73 15.86 -30.74
N HIS A 37 -3.82 16.45 -29.96
CA HIS A 37 -3.24 15.75 -28.80
C HIS A 37 -4.32 15.36 -27.80
N ILE A 38 -5.19 16.30 -27.40
CA ILE A 38 -6.29 16.01 -26.46
C ILE A 38 -7.23 14.95 -27.02
N PHE A 39 -7.58 15.03 -28.31
CA PHE A 39 -8.41 14.04 -28.99
C PHE A 39 -7.78 12.64 -28.95
N ILE A 40 -6.49 12.54 -29.30
CA ILE A 40 -5.74 11.28 -29.25
C ILE A 40 -5.73 10.71 -27.83
N LEU A 41 -5.36 11.53 -26.85
CA LEU A 41 -5.25 11.14 -25.44
C LEU A 41 -6.59 10.71 -24.84
N ALA A 42 -7.71 11.17 -25.38
CA ALA A 42 -9.04 10.69 -24.99
C ALA A 42 -9.22 9.18 -25.23
N HIS A 43 -8.54 8.63 -26.23
CA HIS A 43 -8.63 7.21 -26.64
C HIS A 43 -7.52 6.31 -26.11
N LEU A 44 -6.53 6.88 -25.42
CA LEU A 44 -5.43 6.12 -24.81
C LEU A 44 -5.78 5.69 -23.39
N GLU A 45 -5.17 4.60 -22.94
CA GLU A 45 -5.19 4.14 -21.57
C GLU A 45 -3.93 4.59 -20.81
N PRO A 46 -3.92 4.56 -19.46
CA PRO A 46 -2.74 4.89 -18.68
C PRO A 46 -1.46 4.14 -19.10
N LYS A 47 -1.59 2.86 -19.51
CA LYS A 47 -0.46 2.05 -19.99
C LYS A 47 0.14 2.60 -21.29
N ASP A 48 -0.70 3.09 -22.20
CA ASP A 48 -0.25 3.66 -23.48
C ASP A 48 0.47 4.99 -23.24
N ILE A 49 0.03 5.76 -22.24
CA ILE A 49 0.70 7.02 -21.87
C ILE A 49 2.08 6.76 -21.28
N ASP A 50 2.23 5.80 -20.36
CA ASP A 50 3.53 5.48 -19.77
C ASP A 50 4.55 5.08 -20.86
N VAL A 51 4.12 4.32 -21.86
CA VAL A 51 4.93 3.97 -23.04
C VAL A 51 5.23 5.21 -23.90
N GLY A 52 4.23 6.04 -24.20
CA GLY A 52 4.42 7.24 -25.02
C GLY A 52 5.38 8.26 -24.38
N LEU A 53 5.29 8.47 -23.07
CA LEU A 53 6.22 9.32 -22.30
C LEU A 53 7.66 8.79 -22.28
N SER A 54 7.84 7.51 -22.58
CA SER A 54 9.14 6.83 -22.68
C SER A 54 9.69 6.79 -24.12
N THR A 55 8.92 7.23 -25.12
CA THR A 55 9.27 7.10 -26.54
C THR A 55 10.30 8.15 -26.98
N CYS A 56 10.03 9.45 -26.77
CA CYS A 56 10.99 10.52 -27.08
C CYS A 56 10.75 11.77 -26.21
N ARG A 57 11.72 12.70 -26.19
CA ARG A 57 11.63 13.94 -25.40
C ARG A 57 10.48 14.83 -25.84
N GLY A 58 10.26 15.03 -27.14
CA GLY A 58 9.19 15.89 -27.63
C GLY A 58 7.78 15.43 -27.20
N TRP A 59 7.52 14.12 -27.21
CA TRP A 59 6.24 13.60 -26.70
C TRP A 59 6.10 13.85 -25.21
N ARG A 60 7.17 13.64 -24.45
CA ARG A 60 7.21 13.90 -23.02
C ARG A 60 6.93 15.37 -22.73
N ASP A 61 7.63 16.28 -23.38
CA ASP A 61 7.49 17.73 -23.16
C ASP A 61 6.06 18.20 -23.46
N ILE A 62 5.45 17.70 -24.55
CA ILE A 62 4.07 18.04 -24.91
C ILE A 62 3.08 17.43 -23.92
N TRP A 63 3.18 16.14 -23.62
CA TRP A 63 2.16 15.45 -22.80
C TRP A 63 2.29 15.74 -21.30
N LEU A 64 3.46 16.19 -20.86
CA LEU A 64 3.70 16.70 -19.51
C LEU A 64 3.52 18.22 -19.38
N SER A 65 3.06 18.90 -20.42
CA SER A 65 2.69 20.31 -20.35
C SER A 65 1.56 20.56 -19.34
N ASP A 66 1.54 21.76 -18.78
CA ASP A 66 0.59 22.19 -17.74
C ASP A 66 -0.88 22.15 -18.21
N GLU A 67 -1.12 22.07 -19.51
CA GLU A 67 -2.45 21.93 -20.09
C GLU A 67 -2.92 20.47 -20.21
N ILE A 68 -2.00 19.51 -20.35
CA ILE A 68 -2.30 18.10 -20.65
C ILE A 68 -2.27 17.23 -19.40
N TRP A 69 -1.15 17.20 -18.67
CA TRP A 69 -0.98 16.27 -17.56
C TRP A 69 -2.10 16.35 -16.51
N PRO A 70 -2.66 17.55 -16.15
CA PRO A 70 -3.71 17.61 -15.14
C PRO A 70 -5.01 16.99 -15.65
N ARG A 71 -5.30 17.09 -16.96
CA ARG A 71 -6.46 16.44 -17.58
C ARG A 71 -6.33 14.93 -17.52
N LEU A 72 -5.13 14.40 -17.78
CA LEU A 72 -4.84 12.97 -17.68
C LEU A 72 -4.96 12.48 -16.23
N ALA A 73 -4.41 13.24 -15.27
CA ALA A 73 -4.52 12.96 -13.85
C ALA A 73 -5.98 12.88 -13.41
N ARG A 74 -6.80 13.91 -13.67
CA ARG A 74 -8.24 13.90 -13.32
C ARG A 74 -9.03 12.76 -13.96
N LYS A 75 -8.69 12.39 -15.20
CA LYS A 75 -9.40 11.34 -15.94
C LYS A 75 -9.21 9.96 -15.30
N TRP A 76 -7.99 9.63 -14.89
CA TRP A 76 -7.64 8.26 -14.47
C TRP A 76 -7.38 8.10 -12.98
N PHE A 77 -6.92 9.16 -12.31
CA PHE A 77 -6.48 9.13 -10.91
C PHE A 77 -7.09 10.33 -10.18
N PRO A 78 -8.38 10.26 -9.81
CA PRO A 78 -9.06 11.35 -9.12
C PRO A 78 -8.29 11.79 -7.87
N GLY A 79 -7.97 13.08 -7.74
CA GLY A 79 -7.19 13.63 -6.64
C GLY A 79 -5.68 13.75 -6.89
N LEU A 80 -5.15 13.12 -7.96
CA LEU A 80 -3.71 13.16 -8.25
C LEU A 80 -3.24 14.55 -8.70
N GLU A 81 -4.07 15.29 -9.42
CA GLU A 81 -3.73 16.67 -9.79
C GLU A 81 -3.55 17.54 -8.56
N GLU A 82 -4.56 17.55 -7.68
CA GLU A 82 -4.57 18.33 -6.45
C GLU A 82 -3.41 17.91 -5.55
N HIS A 83 -3.15 16.60 -5.43
CA HIS A 83 -1.99 16.08 -4.71
C HIS A 83 -0.67 16.64 -5.25
N ILE A 84 -0.46 16.61 -6.57
CA ILE A 84 0.77 17.13 -7.19
C ILE A 84 0.88 18.64 -7.00
N ARG A 85 -0.21 19.39 -7.23
CA ARG A 85 -0.22 20.85 -7.05
C ARG A 85 0.08 21.25 -5.61
N ASN A 86 -0.45 20.52 -4.64
CA ASN A 86 -0.25 20.80 -3.21
C ASN A 86 1.13 20.32 -2.70
N SER A 87 1.68 19.26 -3.29
CA SER A 87 2.98 18.69 -2.89
C SER A 87 4.18 19.33 -3.60
N ALA A 88 3.97 19.99 -4.74
CA ALA A 88 5.04 20.61 -5.51
C ALA A 88 5.55 21.87 -4.80
N PHE A 89 6.76 21.79 -4.25
CA PHE A 89 7.52 22.97 -3.84
C PHE A 89 7.84 23.85 -5.06
N TYR A 90 7.98 25.17 -4.85
CA TYR A 90 8.30 26.14 -5.89
C TYR A 90 9.46 25.67 -6.78
N GLY A 91 9.19 25.50 -8.09
CA GLY A 91 10.19 25.12 -9.09
C GLY A 91 10.33 23.62 -9.38
N LEU A 92 9.57 22.74 -8.72
CA LEU A 92 9.48 21.33 -9.14
C LEU A 92 8.60 21.19 -10.39
N ASP A 93 9.08 20.40 -11.36
CA ASP A 93 8.33 20.05 -12.56
C ASP A 93 7.15 19.12 -12.21
N GLN A 94 5.95 19.69 -12.19
CA GLN A 94 4.70 19.00 -11.87
C GLN A 94 4.37 17.89 -12.88
N GLY A 95 4.69 18.11 -14.16
CA GLY A 95 4.53 17.11 -15.20
C GLY A 95 5.42 15.89 -14.94
N GLU A 96 6.67 16.10 -14.52
CA GLU A 96 7.57 15.02 -14.14
C GLU A 96 7.10 14.29 -12.87
N MET A 97 6.50 14.99 -11.90
CA MET A 97 5.83 14.34 -10.76
C MET A 97 4.67 13.45 -11.22
N PHE A 98 3.84 13.91 -12.15
CA PHE A 98 2.77 13.11 -12.75
C PHE A 98 3.33 11.86 -13.45
N ARG A 99 4.40 12.00 -14.24
CA ARG A 99 5.04 10.86 -14.92
C ARG A 99 5.51 9.81 -13.91
N ARG A 100 6.16 10.23 -12.82
CA ARG A 100 6.63 9.31 -11.76
C ARG A 100 5.47 8.61 -11.07
N ALA A 101 4.40 9.33 -10.76
CA ALA A 101 3.19 8.77 -10.16
C ALA A 101 2.52 7.75 -11.10
N LEU A 102 2.32 8.11 -12.37
CA LEU A 102 1.77 7.23 -13.40
C LEU A 102 2.59 5.94 -13.51
N HIS A 103 3.91 6.04 -13.63
CA HIS A 103 4.79 4.89 -13.74
C HIS A 103 4.67 3.96 -12.52
N ARG A 104 4.69 4.52 -11.30
CA ARG A 104 4.47 3.75 -10.06
C ARG A 104 3.11 3.05 -10.08
N ILE A 105 2.03 3.76 -10.40
CA ILE A 105 0.69 3.19 -10.48
C ILE A 105 0.64 2.05 -11.50
N GLN A 106 1.24 2.21 -12.68
CA GLN A 106 1.30 1.15 -13.69
C GLN A 106 2.03 -0.09 -13.19
N ARG A 107 3.17 0.06 -12.51
CA ARG A 107 3.88 -1.08 -11.91
C ARG A 107 3.04 -1.79 -10.85
N ARG A 108 2.34 -1.04 -10.01
CA ARG A 108 1.45 -1.57 -8.97
C ARG A 108 0.30 -2.38 -9.59
N VAL A 109 -0.43 -1.76 -10.50
CA VAL A 109 -1.59 -2.35 -11.19
C VAL A 109 -1.22 -3.59 -12.00
N SER A 110 -0.05 -3.58 -12.63
CA SER A 110 0.43 -4.72 -13.41
C SER A 110 1.11 -5.78 -12.56
N GLY A 111 1.34 -5.57 -11.27
CA GLY A 111 2.12 -6.46 -10.40
C GLY A 111 3.60 -6.56 -10.80
N LYS A 112 4.17 -5.52 -11.42
CA LYS A 112 5.58 -5.48 -11.89
C LYS A 112 6.48 -4.95 -10.77
N PHE A 113 6.69 -5.78 -9.75
CA PHE A 113 7.59 -5.50 -8.63
C PHE A 113 9.05 -5.55 -9.07
N ALA A 114 9.87 -4.66 -8.53
CA ALA A 114 11.31 -4.67 -8.71
C ALA A 114 11.98 -5.77 -7.87
N SER A 115 11.43 -6.06 -6.69
CA SER A 115 11.94 -7.11 -5.79
C SER A 115 10.87 -7.62 -4.83
N ALA A 116 11.09 -8.81 -4.30
CA ALA A 116 10.41 -9.32 -3.12
C ALA A 116 11.43 -9.79 -2.09
N VAL A 117 11.35 -9.34 -0.85
CA VAL A 117 12.28 -9.73 0.21
C VAL A 117 11.50 -10.17 1.44
N HIS A 118 11.93 -11.27 2.03
CA HIS A 118 11.34 -11.81 3.24
C HIS A 118 12.22 -11.45 4.45
N TYR A 119 11.60 -11.03 5.53
CA TYR A 119 12.28 -10.62 6.74
C TYR A 119 11.62 -11.24 7.97
N GLU A 120 12.44 -11.53 8.97
CA GLU A 120 12.00 -11.94 10.30
C GLU A 120 12.09 -10.76 11.27
N MET A 121 11.14 -10.64 12.18
CA MET A 121 11.17 -9.67 13.28
C MET A 121 12.09 -10.17 14.38
N ARG A 122 13.40 -10.04 14.16
CA ARG A 122 14.46 -10.45 15.10
C ARG A 122 15.45 -9.31 15.31
N LEU A 123 15.87 -9.08 16.56
CA LEU A 123 16.81 -8.01 16.93
C LEU A 123 18.25 -8.30 16.48
N GLU A 124 18.67 -9.56 16.55
CA GLU A 124 20.07 -10.00 16.44
C GLU A 124 20.68 -9.89 15.03
N SER A 125 19.86 -9.68 13.99
CA SER A 125 20.32 -9.71 12.61
C SER A 125 20.62 -8.29 12.08
N GLU A 126 21.89 -7.87 12.14
CA GLU A 126 22.39 -6.74 11.33
C GLU A 126 22.47 -7.05 9.82
N HIS A 127 22.14 -8.28 9.41
CA HIS A 127 22.26 -8.76 8.04
C HIS A 127 21.39 -7.98 7.05
N PHE A 128 20.18 -7.60 7.48
CA PHE A 128 19.20 -6.92 6.63
C PHE A 128 19.00 -5.46 7.02
N PHE A 129 19.01 -5.17 8.32
CA PHE A 129 18.87 -3.82 8.85
C PHE A 129 20.01 -3.52 9.80
N THR A 130 20.69 -2.40 9.60
CA THR A 130 21.74 -1.95 10.51
C THR A 130 21.11 -1.11 11.63
N LEU A 131 21.44 -1.40 12.88
CA LEU A 131 20.99 -0.60 14.02
C LEU A 131 21.60 0.81 13.92
N SER A 132 20.73 1.80 13.81
CA SER A 132 21.10 3.20 13.71
C SER A 132 21.32 3.80 15.10
N LYS A 133 22.49 4.40 15.31
CA LYS A 133 22.86 5.14 16.53
C LYS A 133 22.51 6.62 16.47
N ALA A 134 21.67 7.02 15.51
CA ALA A 134 21.35 8.42 15.26
C ALA A 134 20.49 9.06 16.37
N VAL A 135 19.59 8.28 16.97
CA VAL A 135 18.75 8.74 18.09
C VAL A 135 19.60 8.80 19.37
N PRO A 136 19.67 9.93 20.09
CA PRO A 136 20.45 10.03 21.32
C PRO A 136 19.93 9.08 22.42
N VAL A 137 20.85 8.43 23.16
CA VAL A 137 20.51 7.58 24.31
C VAL A 137 19.69 8.32 25.39
N PRO A 138 19.97 9.59 25.73
CA PRO A 138 19.14 10.34 26.69
C PRO A 138 17.69 10.54 26.24
N GLU A 139 17.42 10.45 24.93
CA GLU A 139 16.09 10.57 24.34
C GLU A 139 15.43 9.19 24.12
N GLY A 140 16.01 8.13 24.67
CA GLY A 140 15.54 6.75 24.57
C GLY A 140 16.12 5.98 23.39
N GLY A 141 17.09 6.50 22.66
CA GLY A 141 17.73 5.76 21.56
C GLY A 141 18.52 4.54 22.05
N VAL A 142 18.34 3.39 21.40
CA VAL A 142 19.11 2.17 21.68
C VAL A 142 20.25 2.02 20.69
N HIS A 143 21.48 1.96 21.20
CA HIS A 143 22.69 1.84 20.38
C HIS A 143 23.30 0.43 20.40
N ASN A 144 22.95 -0.37 21.41
CA ASN A 144 23.21 -1.79 21.52
C ASN A 144 22.03 -2.43 22.27
N TYR A 145 21.58 -3.60 21.82
CA TYR A 145 20.49 -4.31 22.47
C TYR A 145 20.91 -4.95 23.81
N ASP A 146 22.20 -5.25 23.99
CA ASP A 146 22.72 -5.77 25.27
C ASP A 146 22.55 -4.77 26.42
N ASP A 147 22.43 -3.47 26.10
CA ASP A 147 22.26 -2.40 27.07
C ASP A 147 20.79 -2.28 27.55
N VAL A 148 19.87 -3.03 26.95
CA VAL A 148 18.44 -2.99 27.28
C VAL A 148 18.13 -3.98 28.40
N ASN A 149 17.91 -3.45 29.61
CA ASN A 149 17.59 -4.27 30.78
C ASN A 149 16.31 -5.11 30.56
N GLY A 150 16.38 -6.40 30.91
CA GLY A 150 15.24 -7.32 30.85
C GLY A 150 14.92 -7.85 29.45
N LEU A 151 15.75 -7.53 28.45
CA LEU A 151 15.64 -8.09 27.11
C LEU A 151 16.37 -9.44 27.06
N GLU A 152 15.63 -10.54 27.22
CA GLU A 152 16.20 -11.89 27.13
C GLU A 152 16.32 -12.36 25.67
N PHE A 153 17.55 -12.47 25.17
CA PHE A 153 17.87 -13.13 23.90
C PHE A 153 17.88 -14.64 24.07
N GLY A 154 16.70 -15.26 24.06
CA GLY A 154 16.68 -16.68 23.71
C GLY A 154 17.16 -16.82 22.26
N ALA A 155 18.02 -17.79 21.94
CA ALA A 155 18.40 -18.10 20.54
C ALA A 155 17.20 -18.42 19.62
N ASN A 156 16.02 -18.61 20.22
CA ASN A 156 14.72 -18.80 19.57
C ASN A 156 13.68 -17.73 19.96
N ALA A 157 14.09 -16.58 20.51
CA ALA A 157 13.18 -15.50 20.89
C ALA A 157 12.64 -14.80 19.63
N HIS A 158 11.57 -15.37 19.08
CA HIS A 158 10.86 -14.78 17.97
C HIS A 158 9.80 -13.84 18.52
N PHE A 159 9.79 -12.61 18.02
CA PHE A 159 8.96 -11.55 18.53
C PHE A 159 7.67 -11.44 17.70
N PRO A 160 6.49 -11.79 18.24
CA PRO A 160 5.32 -12.09 17.40
C PRO A 160 4.47 -10.88 17.01
N ARG A 161 4.95 -9.64 17.08
CA ARG A 161 4.03 -8.48 17.16
C ARG A 161 4.40 -7.34 16.22
N PHE A 162 4.00 -7.49 14.96
CA PHE A 162 3.74 -6.35 14.09
C PHE A 162 2.69 -5.43 14.74
N MET A 163 2.99 -4.13 14.79
CA MET A 163 2.03 -3.14 15.27
C MET A 163 1.49 -2.31 14.13
N VAL A 164 2.40 -1.64 13.41
CA VAL A 164 2.05 -0.49 12.58
C VAL A 164 2.96 -0.42 11.36
N TYR A 165 2.38 0.01 10.25
CA TYR A 165 3.08 0.27 9.00
C TYR A 165 2.66 1.64 8.49
N ASN A 166 3.63 2.48 8.11
CA ASN A 166 3.35 3.74 7.45
C ASN A 166 4.56 4.17 6.62
N GLY A 167 4.33 4.59 5.37
CA GLY A 167 5.34 5.22 4.52
C GLY A 167 6.64 4.42 4.41
N GLY A 168 6.59 3.13 4.10
CA GLY A 168 7.78 2.27 3.98
C GLY A 168 8.52 2.00 5.29
N ARG A 169 7.90 2.24 6.45
CA ARG A 169 8.45 1.96 7.78
C ARG A 169 7.57 0.97 8.52
N ILE A 170 8.19 0.02 9.19
CA ILE A 170 7.51 -1.03 9.98
C ILE A 170 7.86 -0.86 11.44
N GLY A 171 6.85 -0.67 12.28
CA GLY A 171 6.97 -0.72 13.72
C GLY A 171 6.62 -2.11 14.27
N TRP A 172 7.52 -2.69 15.07
CA TRP A 172 7.31 -3.96 15.77
C TRP A 172 7.99 -3.99 17.15
N TRP A 173 7.48 -4.82 18.07
CA TRP A 173 7.87 -4.85 19.48
C TRP A 173 8.31 -6.25 19.88
N PRO A 174 9.41 -6.39 20.65
CA PRO A 174 9.81 -7.67 21.18
C PRO A 174 8.90 -8.16 22.31
N GLU A 175 8.37 -7.27 23.15
CA GLU A 175 7.60 -7.67 24.33
C GLU A 175 6.10 -7.92 24.04
N ALA A 176 5.38 -8.41 25.06
CA ALA A 176 3.93 -8.55 24.99
C ALA A 176 3.22 -7.18 24.90
N TYR A 177 2.02 -7.14 24.29
CA TYR A 177 1.18 -5.94 24.09
C TYR A 177 0.88 -5.17 25.40
N LEU A 178 0.89 -5.87 26.53
CA LEU A 178 0.65 -5.29 27.85
C LEU A 178 1.92 -4.74 28.52
N LEU A 179 3.07 -4.98 27.88
CA LEU A 179 4.43 -4.76 28.38
C LEU A 179 5.37 -4.02 27.39
N PRO A 180 4.92 -3.16 26.46
CA PRO A 180 5.86 -2.60 25.50
C PRO A 180 6.78 -1.65 26.25
N TYR A 181 8.08 -1.99 26.32
CA TYR A 181 9.17 -1.14 26.81
C TYR A 181 10.11 -0.71 25.68
N LEU A 182 10.24 -1.55 24.64
CA LEU A 182 11.08 -1.30 23.46
C LEU A 182 10.23 -1.26 22.19
N ALA A 183 10.35 -0.19 21.41
CA ALA A 183 9.82 -0.13 20.04
C ALA A 183 10.95 -0.28 19.03
N VAL A 184 10.74 -1.05 17.97
CA VAL A 184 11.65 -1.15 16.84
C VAL A 184 10.97 -0.62 15.59
N VAL A 185 11.69 0.20 14.82
CA VAL A 185 11.25 0.73 13.53
C VAL A 185 12.26 0.35 12.45
N ASP A 186 11.81 -0.47 11.50
CA ASP A 186 12.55 -0.85 10.30
C ASP A 186 12.18 0.07 9.14
N ASP A 187 13.16 0.80 8.59
CA ASP A 187 12.98 1.61 7.40
C ASP A 187 13.34 0.79 6.15
N LEU A 188 12.33 0.40 5.38
CA LEU A 188 12.48 -0.47 4.20
C LEU A 188 13.25 0.20 3.06
N ARG A 189 13.23 1.53 3.02
CA ARG A 189 14.07 2.28 2.09
C ARG A 189 15.47 2.20 2.64
N THR A 190 15.82 2.89 3.72
CA THR A 190 17.23 3.06 4.10
C THR A 190 17.92 1.81 4.65
N ARG A 191 17.18 0.73 4.95
CA ARG A 191 17.65 -0.47 5.69
C ARG A 191 18.28 -0.12 7.04
N LYS A 192 17.84 1.00 7.62
CA LYS A 192 18.19 1.36 8.99
C LYS A 192 17.11 0.86 9.92
N ARG A 193 17.53 0.24 11.01
CA ARG A 193 16.68 -0.09 12.14
C ARG A 193 16.91 0.94 13.22
N ARG A 194 15.84 1.45 13.82
CA ARG A 194 15.90 2.27 15.03
C ARG A 194 15.18 1.56 16.15
N ALA A 195 15.69 1.71 17.35
CA ALA A 195 15.09 1.14 18.54
C ALA A 195 14.97 2.21 19.62
N TYR A 196 13.82 2.22 20.29
CA TYR A 196 13.41 3.29 21.20
C TYR A 196 12.94 2.71 22.53
N LEU A 197 13.53 3.17 23.63
CA LEU A 197 13.09 2.94 25.00
C LEU A 197 12.10 4.01 25.41
N PHE A 198 11.03 3.60 26.08
CA PHE A 198 10.03 4.58 26.51
C PHE A 198 10.52 5.43 27.68
N PRO A 199 10.43 6.76 27.55
CA PRO A 199 10.93 7.68 28.55
C PRO A 199 10.04 7.60 29.80
N ASN A 200 10.63 7.83 30.97
CA ASN A 200 9.92 8.02 32.24
C ASN A 200 8.95 6.90 32.63
N ASN A 201 9.19 5.66 32.19
CA ASN A 201 8.33 4.53 32.52
C ASN A 201 8.34 4.15 34.02
N LYS A 202 9.32 4.64 34.82
CA LYS A 202 9.49 4.32 36.25
C LYS A 202 9.46 2.81 36.57
N GLY A 203 9.85 1.96 35.61
CA GLY A 203 9.76 0.50 35.74
C GLY A 203 8.34 -0.07 35.57
N GLU A 204 7.33 0.77 35.31
CA GLU A 204 6.00 0.30 34.92
C GLU A 204 6.01 -0.14 33.46
N THR A 205 5.57 -1.37 33.26
CA THR A 205 5.52 -2.02 31.96
C THR A 205 4.17 -1.87 31.27
N GLN A 206 3.15 -1.28 31.90
CA GLN A 206 1.78 -1.24 31.34
C GLN A 206 1.71 -0.73 29.88
N GLY A 207 0.76 -1.29 29.13
CA GLY A 207 0.51 -1.00 27.71
C GLY A 207 0.39 0.49 27.38
N TYR A 208 1.14 0.91 26.36
CA TYR A 208 1.08 2.24 25.77
C TYR A 208 0.14 2.24 24.56
N ARG A 209 -0.55 3.36 24.34
CA ARG A 209 -1.21 3.61 23.06
C ARG A 209 -0.16 4.03 22.05
N THR A 210 -0.14 3.38 20.89
CA THR A 210 0.88 3.60 19.86
C THR A 210 0.25 3.99 18.53
N ALA A 211 0.96 4.82 17.77
CA ALA A 211 0.61 5.17 16.40
C ALA A 211 1.89 5.58 15.64
N MET A 212 1.85 5.58 14.31
CA MET A 212 3.01 5.96 13.50
C MET A 212 2.57 6.63 12.20
N SER A 213 3.21 7.76 11.87
CA SER A 213 3.19 8.36 10.53
C SER A 213 4.48 8.02 9.78
N ASP A 214 4.61 8.53 8.56
CA ASP A 214 5.86 8.52 7.82
C ASP A 214 7.00 9.24 8.58
N LYS A 215 6.70 10.20 9.46
CA LYS A 215 7.72 10.99 10.19
C LYS A 215 7.75 10.81 11.70
N LEU A 216 6.69 10.32 12.34
CA LEU A 216 6.58 10.22 13.79
C LEU A 216 6.31 8.79 14.24
N LEU A 217 7.02 8.32 15.26
CA LEU A 217 6.58 7.21 16.11
C LEU A 217 5.99 7.81 17.39
N LEU A 218 4.72 7.48 17.67
CA LEU A 218 3.98 8.00 18.82
C LEU A 218 3.74 6.92 19.84
N MET A 219 3.99 7.25 21.10
CA MET A 219 3.64 6.40 22.24
C MET A 219 3.20 7.23 23.43
N GLY A 220 2.10 6.85 24.05
CA GLY A 220 1.68 7.56 25.25
C GLY A 220 0.71 6.80 26.13
N ARG A 221 0.48 7.39 27.29
CA ARG A 221 -0.27 6.80 28.38
C ARG A 221 -0.93 7.89 29.21
N GLY A 222 -2.18 7.65 29.61
CA GLY A 222 -2.96 8.63 30.35
C GLY A 222 -3.05 9.94 29.58
N LYS A 223 -2.42 10.99 30.13
CA LYS A 223 -2.42 12.35 29.58
C LYS A 223 -1.15 12.71 28.81
N THR A 224 -0.16 11.83 28.77
CA THR A 224 1.16 12.16 28.21
C THR A 224 1.42 11.38 26.92
N LEU A 225 1.87 12.08 25.90
CA LEU A 225 2.27 11.53 24.61
C LEU A 225 3.72 11.88 24.31
N HIS A 226 4.48 10.88 23.88
CA HIS A 226 5.84 10.99 23.41
C HIS A 226 5.87 10.75 21.90
N ALA A 227 6.62 11.56 21.18
CA ALA A 227 6.84 11.41 19.75
C ALA A 227 8.33 11.40 19.46
N TRP A 228 8.81 10.37 18.76
CA TRP A 228 10.11 10.39 18.11
C TRP A 228 9.94 10.82 16.67
N HIS A 229 10.60 11.90 16.29
CA HIS A 229 10.71 12.29 14.90
C HIS A 229 11.76 11.43 14.21
N LEU A 230 11.31 10.61 13.27
CA LEU A 230 12.07 9.55 12.61
C LEU A 230 13.15 10.07 11.65
N ASP A 231 12.99 11.30 11.14
CA ASP A 231 14.01 11.95 10.30
C ASP A 231 14.93 12.91 11.07
N LEU A 232 14.40 13.62 12.07
CA LEU A 232 15.21 14.52 12.91
C LEU A 232 15.96 13.79 14.02
N ASP A 233 15.59 12.53 14.29
CA ASP A 233 16.12 11.70 15.37
C ASP A 233 15.99 12.37 16.76
N ARG A 234 14.85 13.03 17.00
CA ARG A 234 14.56 13.77 18.24
C ARG A 234 13.26 13.35 18.92
N LEU A 235 13.23 13.42 20.25
CA LEU A 235 12.05 13.24 21.09
C LEU A 235 11.36 14.58 21.40
N SER A 236 10.04 14.60 21.31
CA SER A 236 9.18 15.65 21.86
C SER A 236 8.06 15.03 22.68
N SER A 237 7.64 15.69 23.74
CA SER A 237 6.54 15.22 24.59
C SER A 237 5.47 16.29 24.73
N ALA A 238 4.22 15.87 24.89
CA ALA A 238 3.09 16.74 25.16
C ALA A 238 2.21 16.16 26.27
N GLU A 239 1.63 17.03 27.08
CA GLU A 239 0.64 16.69 28.08
C GLU A 239 -0.71 17.29 27.69
N PHE A 240 -1.78 16.51 27.86
CA PHE A 240 -3.14 16.89 27.51
C PHE A 240 -3.99 17.10 28.76
N PRO A 241 -5.04 17.93 28.71
CA PRO A 241 -5.91 18.16 29.87
C PRO A 241 -6.60 16.89 30.38
N GLU A 242 -6.88 15.94 29.48
CA GLU A 242 -7.59 14.70 29.75
C GLU A 242 -6.82 13.48 29.25
N GLU A 243 -7.21 12.30 29.74
CA GLU A 243 -6.73 11.05 29.16
C GLU A 243 -7.17 10.97 27.70
N PHE A 244 -6.21 10.79 26.80
CA PHE A 244 -6.54 10.53 25.41
C PHE A 244 -7.00 9.10 25.21
N VAL A 245 -7.71 8.75 24.15
CA VAL A 245 -8.06 7.36 23.81
C VAL A 245 -7.43 6.91 22.51
N ARG A 246 -7.06 7.85 21.65
CA ARG A 246 -6.56 7.57 20.31
C ARG A 246 -5.68 8.72 19.79
N CYS A 247 -4.69 8.37 18.99
CA CYS A 247 -3.80 9.30 18.30
C CYS A 247 -3.77 8.93 16.81
N ILE A 248 -3.83 9.94 15.94
CA ILE A 248 -3.92 9.78 14.49
C ILE A 248 -2.85 10.69 13.89
N PRO A 249 -1.66 10.16 13.54
CA PRO A 249 -0.58 10.95 12.98
C PRO A 249 -0.58 10.95 11.44
N GLU A 250 -0.20 12.07 10.84
CA GLU A 250 0.16 12.22 9.41
C GLU A 250 1.28 13.26 9.31
N GLY A 251 2.41 12.89 8.69
CA GLY A 251 3.61 13.73 8.71
C GLY A 251 4.02 14.08 10.15
N ASP A 252 4.21 15.38 10.39
CA ASP A 252 4.64 15.95 11.68
C ASP A 252 3.48 16.32 12.61
N THR A 253 2.26 16.02 12.18
CA THR A 253 1.03 16.46 12.84
C THR A 253 0.29 15.24 13.39
N THR A 254 -0.27 15.39 14.59
CA THR A 254 -1.05 14.37 15.27
C THR A 254 -2.38 14.97 15.71
N LEU A 255 -3.46 14.26 15.42
CA LEU A 255 -4.76 14.52 16.01
C LEU A 255 -4.97 13.58 17.20
N ILE A 256 -5.32 14.15 18.35
CA ILE A 256 -5.53 13.44 19.60
C ILE A 256 -7.01 13.52 19.95
N VAL A 257 -7.60 12.35 20.25
CA VAL A 257 -9.00 12.23 20.67
C VAL A 257 -9.02 11.92 22.16
N THR A 258 -9.67 12.75 22.98
CA THR A 258 -9.81 12.49 24.42
C THR A 258 -10.89 11.48 24.75
N LYS A 259 -10.87 10.97 26.00
CA LYS A 259 -11.93 10.12 26.54
C LYS A 259 -13.32 10.73 26.41
N ASN A 260 -13.45 12.05 26.35
CA ASN A 260 -14.71 12.77 26.18
C ASN A 260 -14.96 13.24 24.73
N ALA A 261 -14.23 12.69 23.76
CA ALA A 261 -14.26 13.08 22.35
C ALA A 261 -13.87 14.53 22.08
N GLU A 262 -13.07 15.15 22.96
CA GLU A 262 -12.41 16.42 22.66
C GLU A 262 -11.25 16.19 21.70
N LEU A 263 -10.98 17.15 20.82
CA LEU A 263 -9.90 17.06 19.84
C LEU A 263 -8.78 18.05 20.14
N TYR A 264 -7.56 17.56 20.03
CA TYR A 264 -6.36 18.39 20.09
C TYR A 264 -5.50 18.11 18.86
N LEU A 265 -5.07 19.17 18.19
CA LEU A 265 -4.08 19.11 17.12
C LEU A 265 -2.72 19.41 17.72
N TRP A 266 -1.78 18.49 17.55
CA TRP A 266 -0.42 18.64 18.03
C TRP A 266 0.57 18.46 16.88
N LYS A 267 1.37 19.49 16.62
CA LYS A 267 2.48 19.43 15.67
C LYS A 267 3.77 19.24 16.45
N PHE A 268 4.65 18.37 15.97
CA PHE A 268 5.91 18.05 16.63
C PHE A 268 6.69 19.33 17.00
N GLY A 269 7.14 19.42 18.26
CA GLY A 269 7.86 20.57 18.80
C GLY A 269 7.01 21.82 19.06
N ARG A 270 5.69 21.75 18.94
CA ARG A 270 4.75 22.83 19.28
C ARG A 270 3.83 22.41 20.44
N GLU A 271 3.14 23.39 21.01
CA GLU A 271 2.10 23.13 22.01
C GLU A 271 0.84 22.56 21.35
N PRO A 272 0.12 21.64 22.03
CA PRO A 272 -1.18 21.18 21.55
C PRO A 272 -2.21 22.31 21.49
N VAL A 273 -2.98 22.32 20.40
CA VAL A 273 -4.07 23.29 20.17
C VAL A 273 -5.40 22.56 20.27
N HIS A 274 -6.29 23.04 21.12
CA HIS A 274 -7.66 22.52 21.17
C HIS A 274 -8.41 22.88 19.88
N VAL A 275 -9.18 21.93 19.35
CA VAL A 275 -9.97 22.14 18.13
C VAL A 275 -11.45 22.05 18.46
N ASP A 276 -12.18 23.09 18.09
CA ASP A 276 -13.63 23.08 18.19
C ASP A 276 -14.23 22.27 17.03
N VAL A 277 -15.03 21.28 17.39
CA VAL A 277 -15.78 20.42 16.45
C VAL A 277 -17.28 20.51 16.68
N THR A 278 -17.72 21.60 17.31
CA THR A 278 -19.14 21.92 17.47
C THR A 278 -19.82 21.89 16.11
N GLY A 279 -20.90 21.13 16.00
CA GLY A 279 -21.62 20.92 14.73
C GLY A 279 -21.21 19.69 13.93
N CYS A 280 -20.10 19.00 14.26
CA CYS A 280 -19.74 17.73 13.61
C CYS A 280 -20.37 16.52 14.32
N TYR A 281 -20.26 16.48 15.65
CA TYR A 281 -20.86 15.43 16.49
C TYR A 281 -21.11 15.94 17.91
N GLU A 282 -21.96 15.23 18.65
CA GLU A 282 -22.18 15.48 20.08
C GLU A 282 -21.02 14.89 20.89
N LYS A 283 -20.32 15.72 21.64
CA LYS A 283 -19.19 15.27 22.47
C LYS A 283 -19.67 14.35 23.60
N GLY A 284 -18.80 13.42 24.00
CA GLY A 284 -19.08 12.53 25.11
C GLY A 284 -18.06 11.38 25.20
N PRO A 285 -18.14 10.59 26.29
CA PRO A 285 -17.39 9.36 26.46
C PRO A 285 -17.26 8.51 25.18
N VAL A 286 -16.02 8.28 24.77
CA VAL A 286 -15.66 7.40 23.64
C VAL A 286 -15.11 6.08 24.15
N GLY A 287 -15.66 4.99 23.62
CA GLY A 287 -15.05 3.67 23.67
C GLY A 287 -14.24 3.43 22.39
N THR A 288 -13.17 2.65 22.49
CA THR A 288 -12.64 1.95 21.31
C THR A 288 -13.60 0.83 20.96
N SER A 289 -14.09 0.77 19.72
CA SER A 289 -14.70 -0.47 19.23
C SER A 289 -13.66 -1.58 19.42
N HIS A 290 -13.97 -2.60 20.21
CA HIS A 290 -12.95 -3.56 20.57
C HIS A 290 -12.57 -4.40 19.35
N PRO A 291 -11.28 -4.73 19.15
CA PRO A 291 -10.87 -5.71 18.14
C PRO A 291 -11.52 -7.09 18.35
N TYR A 292 -12.13 -7.36 19.51
CA TYR A 292 -12.88 -8.59 19.76
C TYR A 292 -14.37 -8.49 19.43
N ASP A 293 -14.85 -7.31 19.01
CA ASP A 293 -16.18 -7.15 18.40
C ASP A 293 -16.20 -7.67 16.94
N PHE A 294 -15.04 -8.12 16.42
CA PHE A 294 -14.97 -8.85 15.16
C PHE A 294 -15.53 -10.26 15.37
N ILE A 295 -16.79 -10.43 14.98
CA ILE A 295 -17.44 -11.74 14.88
C ILE A 295 -16.57 -12.64 13.96
N SER A 296 -16.38 -13.91 14.34
CA SER A 296 -15.78 -14.93 13.48
C SER A 296 -16.39 -14.87 12.07
N GLY A 297 -15.57 -14.54 11.07
CA GLY A 297 -16.01 -14.41 9.68
C GLY A 297 -15.90 -13.02 9.04
N GLN A 298 -15.40 -12.03 9.76
CA GLN A 298 -15.12 -10.70 9.21
C GLN A 298 -13.71 -10.61 8.61
N PHE A 299 -13.59 -10.06 7.40
CA PHE A 299 -12.29 -9.72 6.79
C PHE A 299 -11.54 -8.73 7.69
N VAL A 300 -10.40 -9.16 8.20
CA VAL A 300 -9.49 -8.35 9.02
C VAL A 300 -8.54 -7.63 8.05
N SER A 301 -9.03 -6.57 7.41
CA SER A 301 -8.20 -5.77 6.48
C SER A 301 -7.23 -4.86 7.23
N SER A 302 -7.64 -4.33 8.40
CA SER A 302 -6.91 -3.27 9.07
C SER A 302 -7.05 -3.31 10.60
N TYR A 303 -5.99 -2.89 11.29
CA TYR A 303 -5.95 -2.65 12.74
C TYR A 303 -6.53 -1.28 13.11
N ASN A 304 -6.82 -0.44 12.10
CA ASN A 304 -7.34 0.90 12.26
C ASN A 304 -8.87 0.85 12.41
N VAL A 305 -9.34 0.78 13.65
CA VAL A 305 -10.78 0.79 13.99
C VAL A 305 -11.19 2.15 14.56
N GLY A 306 -12.28 2.71 14.04
CA GLY A 306 -12.87 3.94 14.55
C GLY A 306 -13.22 3.88 16.04
N SER A 307 -13.50 5.04 16.62
CA SER A 307 -14.03 5.17 17.98
C SER A 307 -15.56 5.14 17.96
N ARG A 308 -16.20 4.86 19.11
CA ARG A 308 -17.66 4.86 19.25
C ARG A 308 -18.07 5.71 20.45
N LEU A 309 -19.01 6.64 20.23
CA LEU A 309 -19.64 7.39 21.31
C LEU A 309 -20.55 6.48 22.13
N VAL A 310 -20.36 6.45 23.45
CA VAL A 310 -21.10 5.57 24.36
C VAL A 310 -22.58 5.96 24.45
N GLN A 311 -22.89 7.25 24.39
CA GLN A 311 -24.24 7.77 24.61
C GLN A 311 -25.20 7.41 23.48
N ASN A 312 -24.74 7.56 22.24
CA ASN A 312 -25.62 7.54 21.06
C ASN A 312 -25.19 6.51 20.00
N GLY A 313 -24.08 5.80 20.22
CA GLY A 313 -23.56 4.76 19.34
C GLY A 313 -22.90 5.26 18.06
N THR A 314 -22.72 6.57 17.89
CA THR A 314 -22.11 7.14 16.68
C THR A 314 -20.67 6.70 16.57
N LEU A 315 -20.31 6.16 15.41
CA LEU A 315 -18.92 5.86 15.07
C LEU A 315 -18.21 7.14 14.63
N LEU A 316 -16.97 7.31 15.08
CA LEU A 316 -16.11 8.46 14.84
C LEU A 316 -14.77 8.00 14.27
N ASP A 317 -14.30 8.70 13.24
CA ASP A 317 -12.97 8.51 12.69
C ASP A 317 -12.41 9.80 12.10
N PHE A 318 -11.12 9.84 11.78
CA PHE A 318 -10.46 11.06 11.32
C PHE A 318 -9.38 10.82 10.29
N ILE A 319 -9.19 11.80 9.40
CA ILE A 319 -8.12 11.84 8.41
C ILE A 319 -7.44 13.20 8.48
N ILE A 320 -6.11 13.25 8.61
CA ILE A 320 -5.34 14.49 8.47
C ILE A 320 -4.94 14.63 7.00
N SER A 321 -5.04 15.84 6.44
CA SER A 321 -4.57 16.10 5.07
C SER A 321 -3.04 15.93 5.00
N PRO A 322 -2.51 15.09 4.09
CA PRO A 322 -1.06 14.92 3.94
C PRO A 322 -0.37 16.15 3.35
N THR A 323 -1.11 17.04 2.69
CA THR A 323 -0.54 18.12 1.87
C THR A 323 -0.94 19.51 2.32
N GLU A 324 -1.99 19.63 3.13
CA GLU A 324 -2.47 20.93 3.62
C GLU A 324 -2.33 21.00 5.14
N ASP A 325 -1.57 21.98 5.63
CA ASP A 325 -1.45 22.27 7.06
C ASP A 325 -2.82 22.70 7.63
N ASN A 326 -3.12 22.26 8.85
CA ASN A 326 -4.36 22.58 9.58
C ASN A 326 -5.67 22.19 8.85
N VAL A 327 -5.61 21.21 7.95
CA VAL A 327 -6.78 20.62 7.32
C VAL A 327 -6.90 19.16 7.75
N PHE A 328 -8.06 18.80 8.29
CA PHE A 328 -8.38 17.43 8.62
C PHE A 328 -9.87 17.17 8.43
N PHE A 329 -10.26 15.90 8.44
CA PHE A 329 -11.61 15.45 8.19
C PHE A 329 -12.11 14.66 9.39
N VAL A 330 -13.33 14.94 9.81
CA VAL A 330 -14.06 14.19 10.83
C VAL A 330 -15.08 13.31 10.13
N ILE A 331 -15.00 12.00 10.34
CA ILE A 331 -15.90 11.01 9.76
C ILE A 331 -16.87 10.58 10.84
N THR A 332 -18.17 10.66 10.54
CA THR A 332 -19.23 10.25 11.48
C THR A 332 -20.15 9.25 10.79
N TYR A 333 -20.56 8.20 11.53
CA TYR A 333 -21.56 7.25 11.06
C TYR A 333 -22.52 6.84 12.18
N ARG A 334 -23.82 7.01 11.91
CA ARG A 334 -24.91 6.55 12.80
C ARG A 334 -26.09 5.99 12.01
N LYS A 335 -26.54 6.77 11.02
CA LYS A 335 -27.57 6.39 10.04
C LYS A 335 -27.13 6.70 8.62
N GLU A 336 -26.36 7.78 8.48
CA GLU A 336 -25.72 8.21 7.26
C GLU A 336 -24.23 8.38 7.55
N LEU A 337 -23.41 8.11 6.54
CA LEU A 337 -21.98 8.37 6.59
C LEU A 337 -21.76 9.83 6.18
N GLN A 338 -21.11 10.60 7.04
CA GLN A 338 -20.77 11.99 6.79
C GLN A 338 -19.27 12.19 6.98
N VAL A 339 -18.70 13.09 6.17
CA VAL A 339 -17.32 13.54 6.27
C VAL A 339 -17.34 15.06 6.38
N HIS A 340 -16.92 15.59 7.51
CA HIS A 340 -16.81 17.02 7.76
C HIS A 340 -15.36 17.46 7.53
N GLU A 341 -15.14 18.49 6.72
CA GLU A 341 -13.84 19.09 6.51
C GLU A 341 -13.65 20.26 7.48
N ILE A 342 -12.59 20.20 8.28
CA ILE A 342 -12.18 21.26 9.18
C ILE A 342 -10.95 21.94 8.60
N ARG A 343 -10.99 23.26 8.46
CA ARG A 343 -9.87 24.09 8.02
C ARG A 343 -9.58 25.13 9.08
N CYS A 344 -8.35 25.15 9.58
CA CYS A 344 -7.93 26.12 10.60
C CYS A 344 -8.83 26.16 11.84
N GLY A 345 -9.40 25.00 12.22
CA GLY A 345 -10.30 24.87 13.36
C GLY A 345 -11.77 25.21 13.08
N GLU A 346 -12.13 25.56 11.85
CA GLU A 346 -13.51 25.88 11.46
C GLU A 346 -14.09 24.85 10.50
N LEU A 347 -15.40 24.60 10.59
CA LEU A 347 -16.12 23.72 9.67
C LEU A 347 -16.21 24.34 8.27
N ALA A 348 -15.44 23.81 7.33
CA ALA A 348 -15.39 24.28 5.94
C ALA A 348 -16.44 23.61 5.03
N GLY A 349 -16.80 22.35 5.32
CA GLY A 349 -17.77 21.63 4.50
C GLY A 349 -18.21 20.31 5.10
N THR A 350 -19.37 19.81 4.67
CA THR A 350 -19.90 18.50 5.06
C THR A 350 -20.30 17.73 3.81
N TYR A 351 -19.82 16.50 3.69
CA TYR A 351 -20.06 15.61 2.56
C TYR A 351 -20.82 14.39 3.05
N CYS A 352 -22.04 14.22 2.55
CA CYS A 352 -22.91 13.13 2.97
C CYS A 352 -23.01 12.06 1.90
N LEU A 353 -22.96 10.81 2.32
CA LEU A 353 -23.28 9.69 1.47
C LEU A 353 -24.70 9.20 1.80
N THR A 354 -25.66 9.63 0.98
CA THR A 354 -27.10 9.37 1.15
C THR A 354 -27.45 7.90 0.91
N ARG A 355 -28.35 7.36 1.75
CA ARG A 355 -28.80 5.96 1.74
C ARG A 355 -29.36 5.48 0.40
N ASN A 356 -29.99 6.35 -0.39
CA ASN A 356 -30.56 5.97 -1.70
C ASN A 356 -29.48 5.49 -2.68
N LYS A 357 -28.26 6.03 -2.59
CA LYS A 357 -27.12 5.55 -3.39
C LYS A 357 -26.63 4.16 -2.96
N TRP A 358 -27.09 3.66 -1.82
CA TRP A 358 -26.69 2.35 -1.24
C TRP A 358 -27.75 1.29 -1.50
N THR A 359 -29.03 1.65 -1.35
CA THR A 359 -30.16 0.72 -1.48
C THR A 359 -30.30 0.16 -2.88
N ASP A 360 -29.85 0.88 -3.91
CA ASP A 360 -29.86 0.38 -5.30
C ASP A 360 -28.95 -0.85 -5.48
N PHE A 361 -27.99 -1.07 -4.57
CA PHE A 361 -26.96 -2.10 -4.72
C PHE A 361 -26.99 -3.18 -3.65
N ILE A 362 -27.76 -3.00 -2.57
CA ILE A 362 -27.77 -3.91 -1.43
C ILE A 362 -29.21 -4.16 -0.99
N MET A 363 -29.72 -5.37 -1.24
CA MET A 363 -31.09 -5.76 -0.90
C MET A 363 -31.29 -6.04 0.60
N GLU A 364 -30.23 -6.37 1.34
CA GLU A 364 -30.25 -6.56 2.79
C GLU A 364 -29.48 -5.44 3.50
N PRO A 365 -29.88 -4.99 4.71
CA PRO A 365 -29.10 -4.03 5.47
C PRO A 365 -27.74 -4.64 5.80
N VAL A 366 -26.71 -4.22 5.08
CA VAL A 366 -25.34 -4.60 5.38
C VAL A 366 -24.93 -3.85 6.64
N ASP A 367 -24.79 -4.60 7.73
CA ASP A 367 -24.34 -4.07 9.02
C ASP A 367 -22.84 -3.77 8.96
N PHE A 368 -22.53 -2.51 8.63
CA PHE A 368 -21.20 -1.98 8.86
C PHE A 368 -21.00 -1.80 10.36
N THR A 369 -20.26 -2.72 10.95
CA THR A 369 -20.03 -2.72 12.40
C THR A 369 -19.05 -1.62 12.84
N ASN A 370 -18.15 -1.19 11.94
CA ASN A 370 -17.03 -0.33 12.26
C ASN A 370 -16.65 0.63 11.12
N LEU A 371 -16.21 1.84 11.49
CA LEU A 371 -15.43 2.71 10.62
C LEU A 371 -13.98 2.23 10.58
N ARG A 372 -13.35 2.42 9.43
CA ARG A 372 -11.93 2.17 9.18
C ARG A 372 -11.34 3.42 8.54
N TRP A 373 -10.05 3.64 8.72
CA TRP A 373 -9.30 4.59 7.90
C TRP A 373 -8.09 3.87 7.33
N GLU A 374 -8.22 3.49 6.07
CA GLU A 374 -7.18 2.79 5.33
C GLU A 374 -6.85 3.63 4.10
N LYS A 375 -5.61 4.14 4.04
CA LYS A 375 -5.13 4.91 2.90
C LYS A 375 -5.01 3.98 1.70
N ILE A 376 -5.77 4.25 0.64
CA ILE A 376 -5.83 3.44 -0.58
C ILE A 376 -4.71 3.85 -1.55
N ASP A 377 -4.40 5.15 -1.55
CA ASP A 377 -3.41 5.76 -2.43
C ASP A 377 -2.86 7.07 -1.81
N SER A 378 -1.77 7.59 -2.37
CA SER A 378 -1.19 8.87 -1.96
C SER A 378 -1.99 10.09 -2.42
N TYR A 379 -2.88 9.93 -3.40
CA TYR A 379 -3.66 11.00 -4.00
C TYR A 379 -5.05 11.13 -3.35
N GLY A 380 -5.11 10.85 -2.05
CA GLY A 380 -6.19 11.26 -1.18
C GLY A 380 -7.33 10.24 -1.04
N GLY A 381 -7.22 9.04 -1.60
CA GLY A 381 -8.19 7.97 -1.41
C GLY A 381 -8.09 7.28 -0.05
N TYR A 382 -9.20 7.18 0.66
CA TYR A 382 -9.31 6.45 1.93
C TYR A 382 -10.52 5.50 1.90
N CYS A 383 -10.33 4.27 2.37
CA CYS A 383 -11.43 3.35 2.64
C CYS A 383 -11.97 3.65 4.03
N LEU A 384 -13.27 3.99 4.09
CA LEU A 384 -13.96 4.37 5.31
C LEU A 384 -14.73 3.20 5.94
N MET A 385 -15.27 2.32 5.10
CA MET A 385 -16.11 1.21 5.54
C MET A 385 -15.97 0.05 4.56
N GLN A 386 -16.04 -1.18 5.07
CA GLN A 386 -16.07 -2.39 4.24
C GLN A 386 -17.09 -3.36 4.80
N ALA A 387 -17.75 -4.08 3.90
CA ALA A 387 -18.63 -5.15 4.30
C ALA A 387 -18.84 -6.17 3.19
N ILE A 388 -19.23 -7.37 3.59
CA ILE A 388 -19.57 -8.45 2.68
C ILE A 388 -21.07 -8.41 2.45
N SER A 389 -21.48 -8.30 1.19
CA SER A 389 -22.85 -8.55 0.79
C SER A 389 -22.94 -9.97 0.22
N LYS A 390 -23.88 -10.76 0.74
CA LYS A 390 -24.29 -12.01 0.12
C LYS A 390 -25.31 -11.67 -0.96
N THR A 391 -25.03 -11.99 -2.22
CA THR A 391 -26.05 -11.86 -3.26
C THR A 391 -27.15 -12.88 -2.96
N PRO A 392 -28.43 -12.45 -2.88
CA PRO A 392 -29.52 -13.39 -2.73
C PRO A 392 -29.54 -14.32 -3.95
N HIS A 393 -29.68 -15.61 -3.70
CA HIS A 393 -29.82 -16.61 -4.76
C HIS A 393 -31.00 -16.17 -5.66
N PRO A 394 -30.82 -16.03 -7.00
CA PRO A 394 -31.90 -15.63 -7.89
C PRO A 394 -32.93 -16.77 -7.96
N SER A 395 -33.87 -16.79 -7.01
CA SER A 395 -34.99 -17.73 -6.98
C SER A 395 -36.15 -17.30 -7.88
N ASN A 396 -36.11 -16.08 -8.43
CA ASN A 396 -37.11 -15.57 -9.37
C ASN A 396 -36.47 -15.25 -10.73
N ALA A 397 -36.87 -16.02 -11.75
CA ALA A 397 -36.34 -16.01 -13.11
C ALA A 397 -36.66 -14.74 -13.94
N ASP A 398 -37.30 -13.72 -13.37
CA ASP A 398 -37.81 -12.56 -14.12
C ASP A 398 -36.94 -11.29 -14.02
N ALA A 399 -35.82 -11.32 -13.30
CA ALA A 399 -34.88 -10.19 -13.26
C ALA A 399 -33.95 -10.19 -14.49
N THR A 400 -34.51 -9.92 -15.68
CA THR A 400 -33.79 -9.71 -16.96
C THR A 400 -33.02 -8.39 -17.03
N ARG A 401 -32.78 -7.71 -15.90
CA ARG A 401 -31.95 -6.51 -15.87
C ARG A 401 -30.49 -6.89 -15.75
N GLU A 402 -29.76 -6.82 -16.87
CA GLU A 402 -28.34 -6.40 -17.05
C GLU A 402 -27.42 -6.50 -15.81
N ALA A 403 -27.48 -7.57 -15.05
CA ALA A 403 -26.53 -7.82 -13.99
C ALA A 403 -25.26 -8.35 -14.67
N THR A 404 -24.35 -7.44 -15.00
CA THR A 404 -23.01 -7.74 -15.53
C THR A 404 -22.11 -8.50 -14.55
N CYS A 405 -22.60 -8.84 -13.36
CA CYS A 405 -21.85 -9.53 -12.31
C CYS A 405 -22.47 -10.92 -12.03
N PRO A 406 -21.67 -12.00 -11.88
CA PRO A 406 -22.17 -13.35 -11.66
C PRO A 406 -22.91 -13.47 -10.30
N PRO A 407 -24.10 -14.11 -10.26
CA PRO A 407 -25.02 -14.06 -9.11
C PRO A 407 -24.62 -14.89 -7.88
N THR A 408 -23.54 -15.67 -7.93
CA THR A 408 -23.19 -16.68 -6.92
C THR A 408 -21.87 -16.38 -6.21
N SER A 409 -21.62 -15.14 -5.77
CA SER A 409 -20.37 -14.84 -5.05
C SER A 409 -20.56 -13.81 -3.97
N ASN A 410 -19.90 -14.04 -2.83
CA ASN A 410 -19.77 -13.03 -1.78
C ASN A 410 -19.10 -11.79 -2.39
N THR A 411 -19.79 -10.65 -2.30
CA THR A 411 -19.29 -9.39 -2.85
C THR A 411 -18.78 -8.54 -1.70
N LEU A 412 -17.49 -8.22 -1.71
CA LEU A 412 -16.95 -7.22 -0.81
C LEU A 412 -17.27 -5.83 -1.35
N VAL A 413 -18.05 -5.09 -0.59
CA VAL A 413 -18.39 -3.69 -0.86
C VAL A 413 -17.51 -2.81 0.01
N SER A 414 -16.87 -1.82 -0.60
CA SER A 414 -16.02 -0.87 0.13
C SER A 414 -16.50 0.55 -0.12
N VAL A 415 -16.73 1.32 0.94
CA VAL A 415 -17.06 2.74 0.84
C VAL A 415 -15.77 3.52 0.99
N CYS A 416 -15.39 4.23 -0.06
CA CYS A 416 -14.18 5.03 -0.09
C CYS A 416 -14.53 6.52 -0.24
N PHE A 417 -13.67 7.38 0.28
CA PHE A 417 -13.77 8.83 0.15
C PHE A 417 -12.44 9.39 -0.29
N ASN A 418 -12.45 10.30 -1.26
CA ASN A 418 -11.25 10.99 -1.69
C ASN A 418 -11.22 12.42 -1.15
N ILE A 419 -10.22 12.73 -0.31
CA ILE A 419 -10.15 14.01 0.42
C ILE A 419 -9.86 15.22 -0.47
N TYR A 420 -9.36 15.03 -1.69
CA TYR A 420 -9.09 16.13 -2.62
C TYR A 420 -10.30 16.43 -3.50
N THR A 421 -10.90 15.38 -4.06
CA THR A 421 -12.09 15.52 -4.91
C THR A 421 -13.40 15.66 -4.12
N LYS A 422 -13.35 15.38 -2.81
CA LYS A 422 -14.50 15.41 -1.87
C LYS A 422 -15.64 14.47 -2.28
N ARG A 423 -15.28 13.34 -2.89
CA ARG A 423 -16.25 12.40 -3.49
C ARG A 423 -16.16 11.03 -2.86
N PHE A 424 -17.33 10.42 -2.70
CA PHE A 424 -17.47 9.02 -2.34
C PHE A 424 -17.43 8.14 -3.58
N THR A 425 -16.83 6.97 -3.43
CA THR A 425 -16.87 5.88 -4.42
C THR A 425 -17.16 4.57 -3.71
N ILE A 426 -17.92 3.69 -4.35
CA ILE A 426 -18.31 2.40 -3.76
C ILE A 426 -17.87 1.26 -4.69
N PRO A 427 -16.59 0.87 -4.67
CA PRO A 427 -16.15 -0.30 -5.43
C PRO A 427 -16.70 -1.61 -4.85
N HIS A 428 -17.01 -2.54 -5.76
CA HIS A 428 -17.50 -3.88 -5.47
C HIS A 428 -16.48 -4.91 -5.98
N TYR A 429 -16.07 -5.83 -5.13
CA TYR A 429 -15.13 -6.88 -5.47
C TYR A 429 -15.78 -8.24 -5.29
N HIS A 430 -15.80 -9.06 -6.34
CA HIS A 430 -16.28 -10.43 -6.24
C HIS A 430 -15.21 -11.29 -5.63
N HIS A 431 -15.53 -11.89 -4.49
CA HIS A 431 -14.68 -12.86 -3.83
C HIS A 431 -15.29 -14.25 -4.04
N THR A 432 -14.45 -15.20 -4.41
CA THR A 432 -14.91 -16.55 -4.75
C THR A 432 -15.30 -17.32 -3.50
N GLU A 433 -16.33 -18.17 -3.64
CA GLU A 433 -16.96 -18.92 -2.54
C GLU A 433 -16.01 -19.91 -1.85
N CYS A 434 -14.81 -20.16 -2.39
CA CYS A 434 -13.84 -21.09 -1.81
C CYS A 434 -13.15 -20.57 -0.54
N HIS A 435 -13.25 -19.27 -0.24
CA HIS A 435 -12.62 -18.68 0.95
C HIS A 435 -13.68 -18.44 2.02
N ASN A 436 -13.99 -19.51 2.73
CA ASN A 436 -14.90 -19.44 3.87
C ASN A 436 -14.21 -18.71 5.03
N HIS A 437 -14.47 -17.40 5.09
CA HIS A 437 -14.58 -16.60 6.32
C HIS A 437 -13.37 -15.79 6.79
N GLN A 438 -12.14 -15.97 6.31
CA GLN A 438 -11.03 -15.12 6.75
C GLN A 438 -10.04 -14.86 5.61
N SER A 439 -9.92 -13.61 5.16
CA SER A 439 -8.83 -13.21 4.26
C SER A 439 -8.23 -11.91 4.76
N ALA A 440 -6.90 -11.83 4.75
CA ALA A 440 -6.19 -10.58 4.91
C ALA A 440 -6.34 -9.82 3.59
N CYS A 441 -6.92 -8.63 3.61
CA CYS A 441 -7.07 -7.83 2.40
C CYS A 441 -6.67 -6.38 2.63
N GLN A 442 -6.31 -5.70 1.56
CA GLN A 442 -6.05 -4.27 1.54
C GLN A 442 -6.57 -3.71 0.23
N ILE A 443 -7.25 -2.56 0.30
CA ILE A 443 -7.60 -1.81 -0.91
C ILE A 443 -6.44 -0.91 -1.28
N TRP A 444 -6.06 -0.97 -2.54
CA TRP A 444 -4.86 -0.33 -3.03
C TRP A 444 -5.03 0.03 -4.51
N ASN A 445 -4.97 1.34 -4.84
CA ASN A 445 -5.33 1.89 -6.15
C ASN A 445 -6.66 1.35 -6.72
N SER A 446 -7.72 1.34 -5.91
CA SER A 446 -9.04 0.82 -6.29
C SER A 446 -9.04 -0.68 -6.69
N ARG A 447 -8.01 -1.42 -6.32
CA ARG A 447 -7.94 -2.89 -6.42
C ARG A 447 -7.91 -3.46 -5.01
N ILE A 448 -8.37 -4.68 -4.86
CA ILE A 448 -8.18 -5.40 -3.61
C ILE A 448 -7.04 -6.38 -3.77
N ALA A 449 -6.02 -6.25 -2.93
CA ALA A 449 -5.07 -7.31 -2.72
C ALA A 449 -5.59 -8.18 -1.56
N ALA A 450 -5.73 -9.48 -1.77
CA ALA A 450 -6.30 -10.41 -0.79
C ALA A 450 -5.46 -11.69 -0.69
N SER A 451 -5.24 -12.16 0.54
CA SER A 451 -4.62 -13.45 0.83
C SER A 451 -5.60 -14.30 1.63
N ASP A 452 -5.73 -15.55 1.24
CA ASP A 452 -6.43 -16.55 2.03
C ASP A 452 -5.75 -16.74 3.40
N MET A 453 -6.53 -16.73 4.49
CA MET A 453 -6.02 -17.03 5.83
C MET A 453 -5.96 -18.53 6.09
N ASP A 454 -6.89 -19.30 5.51
CA ASP A 454 -7.00 -20.74 5.75
C ASP A 454 -5.88 -21.51 5.04
N SER A 455 -5.40 -20.96 3.93
CA SER A 455 -4.21 -21.43 3.25
C SER A 455 -3.01 -20.57 3.64
N PRO A 456 -2.17 -21.01 4.60
CA PRO A 456 -0.91 -20.31 4.90
C PRO A 456 0.02 -20.24 3.67
N ARG A 457 -0.26 -21.02 2.63
CA ARG A 457 0.50 -21.05 1.38
C ARG A 457 -0.26 -20.42 0.21
N GLY A 458 -1.43 -19.86 0.47
CA GLY A 458 -2.30 -19.26 -0.54
C GLY A 458 -1.68 -17.99 -1.09
N PRO A 459 -1.72 -17.77 -2.41
CA PRO A 459 -1.14 -16.57 -3.00
C PRO A 459 -1.89 -15.30 -2.59
N VAL A 460 -1.20 -14.17 -2.65
CA VAL A 460 -1.84 -12.85 -2.59
C VAL A 460 -2.37 -12.52 -3.98
N MET A 461 -3.69 -12.39 -4.14
CA MET A 461 -4.35 -12.09 -5.40
C MET A 461 -4.72 -10.60 -5.46
N SER A 462 -4.52 -9.97 -6.62
CA SER A 462 -5.06 -8.63 -6.91
C SER A 462 -6.34 -8.76 -7.73
N LEU A 463 -7.47 -8.26 -7.22
CA LEU A 463 -8.77 -8.28 -7.89
C LEU A 463 -9.23 -6.87 -8.28
N ARG A 464 -9.87 -6.74 -9.44
CA ARG A 464 -10.51 -5.49 -9.90
C ARG A 464 -11.93 -5.33 -9.35
N PRO A 465 -12.46 -4.10 -9.33
CA PRO A 465 -13.88 -3.87 -9.11
C PRO A 465 -14.75 -4.44 -10.26
N CYS A 466 -15.96 -4.93 -9.98
CA CYS A 466 -16.86 -5.52 -11.00
C CYS A 466 -17.20 -4.56 -12.13
N ALA A 467 -17.34 -3.26 -11.85
CA ALA A 467 -17.67 -2.25 -12.86
C ALA A 467 -16.59 -2.09 -13.96
N SER A 468 -15.42 -2.73 -13.81
CA SER A 468 -14.31 -2.68 -14.77
C SER A 468 -14.34 -3.80 -15.85
N LEU A 469 -15.37 -4.65 -15.87
CA LEU A 469 -15.39 -5.89 -16.67
C LEU A 469 -15.49 -5.71 -18.20
N ALA A 470 -15.65 -4.49 -18.72
CA ALA A 470 -15.71 -4.25 -20.17
C ALA A 470 -14.35 -4.33 -20.91
N CYS A 471 -13.25 -4.62 -20.21
CA CYS A 471 -11.92 -4.67 -20.83
C CYS A 471 -11.48 -6.13 -21.06
N GLU A 472 -11.19 -6.50 -22.31
CA GLU A 472 -10.61 -7.80 -22.66
C GLU A 472 -9.34 -8.08 -21.83
N PHE A 473 -9.21 -9.32 -21.36
CA PHE A 473 -8.06 -9.78 -20.61
C PHE A 473 -6.84 -9.96 -21.53
N GLU A 474 -5.88 -9.05 -21.47
CA GLU A 474 -4.51 -9.39 -21.86
C GLU A 474 -3.97 -10.41 -20.83
N LYS A 475 -3.61 -11.61 -21.29
CA LYS A 475 -2.95 -12.61 -20.42
C LYS A 475 -1.72 -11.94 -19.79
N PRO A 476 -1.59 -11.94 -18.45
CA PRO A 476 -0.46 -11.29 -17.81
C PRO A 476 0.84 -11.99 -18.24
N ASP A 477 1.74 -11.25 -18.89
CA ASP A 477 3.07 -11.79 -19.20
C ASP A 477 3.77 -12.22 -17.90
N PRO A 478 4.34 -13.43 -17.85
CA PRO A 478 5.09 -13.90 -16.70
C PRO A 478 6.37 -13.06 -16.56
N THR A 479 6.28 -11.98 -15.80
CA THR A 479 7.45 -11.14 -15.51
C THR A 479 8.13 -11.73 -14.28
N PRO A 480 9.38 -12.24 -14.40
CA PRO A 480 10.10 -12.74 -13.25
C PRO A 480 10.50 -11.57 -12.33
N PHE A 481 10.51 -11.82 -11.03
CA PHE A 481 11.12 -10.93 -10.05
C PHE A 481 12.06 -11.72 -9.14
N TYR A 482 13.06 -11.06 -8.57
CA TYR A 482 14.11 -11.73 -7.82
C TYR A 482 13.89 -11.50 -6.31
N THR A 483 14.20 -12.53 -5.52
CA THR A 483 14.20 -12.53 -4.06
C THR A 483 15.58 -12.88 -3.53
N ALA A 484 16.03 -12.23 -2.46
CA ALA A 484 17.27 -12.56 -1.77
C ALA A 484 16.99 -13.62 -0.68
N VAL A 485 17.86 -14.62 -0.56
CA VAL A 485 17.67 -15.78 0.35
C VAL A 485 18.65 -15.72 1.55
N GLN A 486 18.15 -16.10 2.74
CA GLN A 486 18.86 -16.12 4.03
C GLN A 486 19.81 -17.32 4.22
N SER A 487 19.75 -18.36 3.37
CA SER A 487 20.73 -19.45 3.44
C SER A 487 22.11 -18.86 3.20
N GLY A 488 23.14 -19.19 3.98
CA GLY A 488 24.48 -18.54 3.99
C GLY A 488 25.24 -18.45 2.65
N ARG A 489 24.62 -18.78 1.53
CA ARG A 489 24.95 -18.36 0.17
C ARG A 489 23.96 -17.27 -0.24
N ASN A 490 24.45 -16.02 -0.38
CA ASN A 490 23.74 -14.87 -0.96
C ASN A 490 23.19 -15.20 -2.36
N SER A 491 22.10 -15.95 -2.44
CA SER A 491 21.52 -16.45 -3.67
C SER A 491 20.26 -15.66 -3.97
N LEU A 492 20.20 -15.11 -5.18
CA LEU A 492 19.00 -14.50 -5.73
C LEU A 492 18.15 -15.62 -6.31
N LEU A 493 16.99 -15.91 -5.73
CA LEU A 493 16.02 -16.81 -6.33
C LEU A 493 15.06 -16.02 -7.21
N ARG A 494 14.82 -16.54 -8.41
CA ARG A 494 13.80 -16.03 -9.31
C ARG A 494 12.44 -16.52 -8.79
N ARG A 495 11.59 -15.61 -8.30
CA ARG A 495 10.16 -15.87 -8.14
C ARG A 495 9.47 -15.60 -9.47
N GLN A 496 8.52 -16.45 -9.81
CA GLN A 496 7.65 -16.25 -10.96
C GLN A 496 6.30 -15.78 -10.44
N ARG A 497 5.61 -14.95 -11.23
CA ARG A 497 4.15 -14.84 -11.10
C ARG A 497 3.58 -16.23 -11.25
N ILE A 498 2.66 -16.61 -10.37
CA ILE A 498 2.00 -17.90 -10.49
C ILE A 498 1.19 -17.85 -11.77
N LEU A 499 1.62 -18.63 -12.76
CA LEU A 499 0.85 -18.80 -13.98
C LEU A 499 -0.37 -19.64 -13.59
N PHE A 500 -1.55 -19.05 -13.68
CA PHE A 500 -2.77 -19.82 -13.52
C PHE A 500 -3.00 -20.60 -14.80
N GLU A 501 -2.81 -21.92 -14.74
CA GLU A 501 -3.42 -22.79 -15.73
C GLU A 501 -4.93 -22.66 -15.54
N VAL A 502 -5.58 -21.97 -16.49
CA VAL A 502 -7.04 -21.82 -16.53
C VAL A 502 -7.61 -23.21 -16.86
N ASN A 503 -7.75 -24.04 -15.84
CA ASN A 503 -8.66 -25.17 -15.93
C ASN A 503 -10.08 -24.61 -15.87
N GLU A 504 -10.91 -24.97 -16.85
CA GLU A 504 -12.32 -24.52 -16.97
C GLU A 504 -13.14 -24.75 -15.67
N ALA A 505 -12.69 -25.68 -14.81
CA ALA A 505 -13.30 -25.97 -13.52
C ALA A 505 -13.01 -24.93 -12.40
N ASN A 506 -11.98 -24.09 -12.53
CA ASN A 506 -11.61 -23.08 -11.52
C ASN A 506 -11.93 -21.66 -12.03
N SER A 507 -13.23 -21.37 -12.20
CA SER A 507 -13.73 -20.04 -12.58
C SER A 507 -13.26 -18.92 -11.63
N ALA A 508 -12.87 -19.29 -10.41
CA ALA A 508 -12.39 -18.39 -9.37
C ALA A 508 -11.14 -17.57 -9.74
N LEU A 509 -10.31 -18.07 -10.66
CA LEU A 509 -9.07 -17.42 -11.06
C LEU A 509 -9.23 -16.45 -12.24
N LEU A 510 -10.43 -16.36 -12.84
CA LEU A 510 -10.69 -15.54 -14.01
C LEU A 510 -10.66 -14.04 -13.74
N HIS A 511 -10.68 -13.60 -12.47
CA HIS A 511 -10.81 -12.17 -12.11
C HIS A 511 -9.56 -11.56 -11.46
N ALA A 512 -8.50 -12.35 -11.24
CA ALA A 512 -7.25 -11.84 -10.68
C ALA A 512 -6.37 -11.22 -11.78
N ASP A 513 -5.86 -10.02 -11.54
CA ASP A 513 -4.88 -9.37 -12.42
C ASP A 513 -3.53 -10.04 -12.39
N PHE A 514 -3.13 -10.40 -11.18
CA PHE A 514 -1.89 -11.08 -10.88
C PHE A 514 -2.02 -11.75 -9.52
N ALA A 515 -1.14 -12.72 -9.28
CA ALA A 515 -0.99 -13.36 -8.00
C ALA A 515 0.47 -13.39 -7.58
N LEU A 516 0.69 -13.17 -6.29
CA LEU A 516 1.99 -13.17 -5.66
C LEU A 516 2.10 -14.43 -4.82
N ASP A 517 3.18 -15.15 -5.06
CA ASP A 517 3.53 -16.26 -4.20
C ASP A 517 3.84 -15.73 -2.79
N SER A 518 3.01 -16.12 -1.83
CA SER A 518 3.20 -15.83 -0.40
C SER A 518 4.11 -16.85 0.28
N ASN A 519 4.44 -17.96 -0.40
CA ASN A 519 5.13 -19.07 0.21
C ASN A 519 6.43 -18.63 0.86
N GLN A 520 6.65 -19.19 2.06
CA GLN A 520 7.91 -19.23 2.77
C GLN A 520 8.56 -20.59 2.49
N PRO A 521 9.39 -20.77 1.46
CA PRO A 521 10.13 -22.03 1.30
C PRO A 521 11.14 -22.31 2.43
N PHE A 522 11.32 -21.39 3.39
CA PHE A 522 12.55 -21.29 4.17
C PHE A 522 12.45 -21.70 5.63
N ASP A 523 11.27 -22.03 6.12
CA ASP A 523 11.12 -22.58 7.46
C ASP A 523 11.21 -24.12 7.45
N LYS A 524 12.31 -24.66 6.89
CA LYS A 524 12.58 -26.11 6.96
C LYS A 524 12.70 -26.61 8.40
N ILE A 525 12.99 -25.72 9.35
CA ILE A 525 13.18 -26.05 10.77
C ILE A 525 11.82 -26.23 11.47
N SER A 526 10.74 -25.64 10.96
CA SER A 526 9.40 -25.77 11.53
C SER A 526 8.73 -27.13 11.22
N THR A 527 8.98 -27.73 10.06
CA THR A 527 8.24 -28.94 9.65
C THR A 527 8.77 -30.24 10.25
N GLU A 528 10.03 -30.31 10.67
CA GLU A 528 10.60 -31.53 11.26
C GLU A 528 10.32 -31.67 12.78
N ASN A 529 9.87 -30.61 13.46
CA ASN A 529 9.57 -30.62 14.90
C ASN A 529 8.06 -30.70 15.22
N VAL A 530 7.19 -30.95 14.25
CA VAL A 530 5.73 -31.07 14.47
C VAL A 530 5.36 -32.29 15.34
N ASN A 531 6.29 -33.22 15.57
CA ASN A 531 6.10 -34.34 16.51
C ASN A 531 6.49 -34.01 17.96
N GLY A 532 7.04 -32.83 18.23
CA GLY A 532 7.34 -32.35 19.58
C GLY A 532 6.19 -31.52 20.13
N THR A 533 5.76 -31.84 21.34
CA THR A 533 4.74 -31.19 22.21
C THR A 533 5.02 -29.70 22.51
N SER A 534 5.23 -28.91 21.48
CA SER A 534 5.23 -27.45 21.58
C SER A 534 3.78 -26.99 21.74
N PRO A 535 3.51 -26.06 22.68
CA PRO A 535 2.16 -25.57 22.94
C PRO A 535 1.58 -24.99 21.64
N PRO A 536 0.25 -25.11 21.42
CA PRO A 536 -0.39 -24.59 20.22
C PRO A 536 -0.08 -23.09 20.12
N LEU A 537 0.76 -22.74 19.14
CA LEU A 537 1.05 -21.36 18.79
C LEU A 537 -0.29 -20.68 18.51
N LEU A 538 -0.59 -19.61 19.27
CA LEU A 538 -1.76 -18.79 19.01
C LEU A 538 -1.81 -18.44 17.51
N PRO A 539 -2.94 -18.64 16.82
CA PRO A 539 -3.05 -18.32 15.40
C PRO A 539 -2.81 -16.82 15.23
N GLY A 540 -1.62 -16.45 14.75
CA GLY A 540 -1.30 -15.06 14.43
C GLY A 540 -2.12 -14.59 13.24
N ILE A 541 -2.69 -13.39 13.35
CA ILE A 541 -3.47 -12.76 12.29
C ILE A 541 -2.52 -12.36 11.16
N ARG A 542 -2.72 -12.86 9.94
CA ARG A 542 -2.03 -12.32 8.77
C ARG A 542 -2.61 -10.97 8.40
N ARG A 543 -1.76 -10.09 7.91
CA ARG A 543 -2.16 -8.75 7.51
C ARG A 543 -1.54 -8.40 6.18
N LEU A 544 -2.27 -7.63 5.39
CA LEU A 544 -1.76 -7.04 4.17
C LEU A 544 -1.78 -5.52 4.35
N VAL A 545 -0.64 -4.88 4.19
CA VAL A 545 -0.48 -3.42 4.29
C VAL A 545 0.45 -2.94 3.19
N GLY A 546 0.34 -1.69 2.80
CA GLY A 546 0.98 -1.24 1.57
C GLY A 546 0.73 0.24 1.30
N ASP A 547 1.61 0.82 0.49
CA ASP A 547 1.60 2.22 0.08
C ASP A 547 2.04 2.35 -1.38
N ASP A 548 2.57 3.51 -1.76
CA ASP A 548 3.03 3.75 -3.12
C ASP A 548 4.27 2.97 -3.53
N ASP A 549 5.11 2.59 -2.58
CA ASP A 549 6.43 2.01 -2.83
C ASP A 549 6.52 0.53 -2.44
N PHE A 550 5.67 0.08 -1.51
CA PHE A 550 5.71 -1.28 -0.99
C PHE A 550 4.33 -1.91 -0.79
N LEU A 551 4.28 -3.23 -0.93
CA LEU A 551 3.21 -4.09 -0.45
C LEU A 551 3.84 -5.09 0.53
N LEU A 552 3.19 -5.32 1.67
CA LEU A 552 3.69 -6.13 2.77
C LEU A 552 2.65 -7.17 3.15
N LEU A 553 3.04 -8.44 3.11
CA LEU A 553 2.31 -9.52 3.76
C LEU A 553 2.99 -9.81 5.08
N ILE A 554 2.31 -9.52 6.18
CA ILE A 554 2.76 -9.85 7.53
C ILE A 554 2.15 -11.20 7.90
N ASP A 555 3.01 -12.12 8.31
CA ASP A 555 2.61 -13.45 8.77
C ASP A 555 3.35 -13.77 10.06
N ARG A 556 2.61 -13.67 11.17
CA ARG A 556 3.08 -13.94 12.53
C ARG A 556 4.32 -13.10 12.90
N GLN A 557 5.51 -13.69 12.80
CA GLN A 557 6.81 -13.15 13.22
C GLN A 557 7.66 -12.70 12.03
N SER A 558 7.09 -12.71 10.85
CA SER A 558 7.80 -12.43 9.61
C SER A 558 6.95 -11.55 8.71
N TYR A 559 7.59 -10.93 7.73
CA TYR A 559 6.90 -10.18 6.71
C TYR A 559 7.62 -10.30 5.37
N THR A 560 6.83 -10.36 4.31
CA THR A 560 7.31 -10.33 2.93
C THR A 560 7.00 -8.97 2.35
N VAL A 561 8.03 -8.27 1.88
CA VAL A 561 7.96 -6.96 1.26
C VAL A 561 8.13 -7.11 -0.24
N TRP A 562 7.14 -6.68 -1.01
CA TRP A 562 7.31 -6.43 -2.43
C TRP A 562 7.50 -4.93 -2.69
N SER A 563 8.50 -4.56 -3.49
CA SER A 563 8.81 -3.15 -3.80
C SER A 563 8.56 -2.81 -5.26
N PHE A 564 8.02 -1.61 -5.53
CA PHE A 564 7.80 -1.06 -6.88
C PHE A 564 8.90 -0.11 -7.34
N GLY A 565 9.76 0.34 -6.42
CA GLY A 565 10.85 1.25 -6.72
C GLY A 565 12.03 0.53 -7.38
N ASN A 566 12.73 1.19 -8.31
CA ASN A 566 14.02 0.70 -8.83
C ASN A 566 15.15 0.86 -7.82
N GLU A 567 14.91 1.62 -6.75
CA GLU A 567 15.86 1.93 -5.70
C GLU A 567 15.64 0.94 -4.56
N ILE A 568 16.31 -0.20 -4.64
CA ILE A 568 16.62 -0.98 -3.44
C ILE A 568 17.95 -0.42 -2.95
N PRO A 569 17.99 0.48 -1.97
CA PRO A 569 19.26 0.97 -1.48
C PRO A 569 19.95 -0.13 -0.66
N GLY A 570 21.26 -0.15 -0.82
CA GLY A 570 22.15 -1.17 -0.28
C GLY A 570 22.98 -1.78 -1.40
N LYS A 571 24.31 -1.69 -1.27
CA LYS A 571 25.17 -2.62 -2.00
C LYS A 571 24.76 -4.01 -1.53
N MET A 572 24.04 -4.78 -2.36
CA MET A 572 24.10 -6.23 -2.22
C MET A 572 25.57 -6.58 -2.09
N THR A 573 25.93 -7.36 -1.06
CA THR A 573 27.29 -7.86 -0.86
C THR A 573 27.88 -8.26 -2.21
N ASN A 574 29.17 -7.96 -2.46
CA ASN A 574 29.79 -7.99 -3.81
C ASN A 574 29.47 -9.25 -4.65
N GLY A 575 29.17 -10.39 -4.02
CA GLY A 575 28.65 -11.59 -4.69
C GLY A 575 27.29 -11.41 -5.41
N GLY A 576 26.31 -10.74 -4.78
CA GLY A 576 24.99 -10.50 -5.36
C GLY A 576 24.97 -9.44 -6.46
N GLN A 577 25.83 -8.41 -6.38
CA GLN A 577 25.93 -7.38 -7.44
C GLN A 577 26.52 -7.92 -8.74
N SER A 578 27.51 -8.82 -8.67
CA SER A 578 28.09 -9.45 -9.88
C SER A 578 27.07 -10.32 -10.61
N LEU A 579 26.26 -11.09 -9.86
CA LEU A 579 25.15 -11.88 -10.41
C LEU A 579 24.00 -11.01 -10.93
N TRP A 580 23.64 -9.93 -10.25
CA TRP A 580 22.57 -9.04 -10.70
C TRP A 580 22.92 -8.38 -12.03
N ARG A 581 24.17 -7.93 -12.20
CA ARG A 581 24.68 -7.37 -13.47
C ARG A 581 24.82 -8.44 -14.56
N SER A 582 25.23 -9.67 -14.23
CA SER A 582 25.30 -10.75 -15.23
C SER A 582 23.90 -11.19 -15.70
N LEU A 583 22.94 -11.32 -14.80
CA LEU A 583 21.56 -11.71 -15.12
C LEU A 583 20.81 -10.61 -15.89
N SER A 584 21.02 -9.33 -15.56
CA SER A 584 20.46 -8.22 -16.35
C SER A 584 21.07 -8.11 -17.75
N SER A 585 22.33 -8.55 -17.94
CA SER A 585 22.92 -8.71 -19.27
C SER A 585 22.42 -9.97 -20.02
N GLU A 586 22.14 -11.09 -19.34
CA GLU A 586 21.58 -12.30 -19.95
C GLU A 586 20.11 -12.13 -20.37
N ILE A 587 19.33 -11.28 -19.68
CA ILE A 587 17.95 -10.94 -20.05
C ILE A 587 17.88 -10.24 -21.42
N LEU A 588 18.93 -9.51 -21.82
CA LEU A 588 19.03 -8.93 -23.17
C LEU A 588 19.32 -9.99 -24.26
N HIS A 589 19.75 -11.20 -23.87
CA HIS A 589 20.13 -12.28 -24.79
C HIS A 589 19.13 -13.43 -24.88
N LEU A 590 18.05 -13.45 -24.09
CA LEU A 590 17.05 -14.52 -24.05
C LEU A 590 15.69 -14.15 -24.68
N LEU A 591 15.68 -13.24 -25.67
CA LEU A 591 14.53 -13.12 -26.58
C LEU A 591 14.58 -14.28 -27.61
N PRO A 592 13.45 -14.89 -28.00
CA PRO A 592 13.47 -16.06 -28.88
C PRO A 592 13.94 -15.69 -30.28
N SER A 593 15.06 -16.28 -30.70
CA SER A 593 15.53 -16.29 -32.08
C SER A 593 14.70 -17.29 -32.89
N SER A 594 13.61 -16.83 -33.50
CA SER A 594 12.87 -17.67 -34.45
C SER A 594 12.29 -16.86 -35.61
N VAL A 595 13.14 -16.25 -36.45
CA VAL A 595 12.93 -16.14 -37.91
C VAL A 595 14.29 -15.94 -38.59
N SER A 596 14.98 -17.02 -39.00
CA SER A 596 15.86 -17.00 -40.18
C SER A 596 16.25 -18.42 -40.61
N SER A 597 15.47 -19.00 -41.52
CA SER A 597 15.96 -20.14 -42.31
C SER A 597 15.24 -20.18 -43.65
N THR A 598 15.67 -19.31 -44.56
CA THR A 598 15.63 -19.55 -46.01
C THR A 598 16.40 -18.43 -46.68
N PHE A 599 17.70 -18.64 -46.90
CA PHE A 599 18.47 -18.21 -48.08
C PHE A 599 19.95 -18.51 -47.81
N SER A 600 20.38 -19.70 -48.20
CA SER A 600 21.79 -19.98 -48.47
C SER A 600 21.89 -21.09 -49.51
N GLN A 601 22.08 -20.72 -50.77
CA GLN A 601 22.81 -21.57 -51.71
C GLN A 601 23.76 -20.73 -52.56
N SER A 602 24.99 -21.24 -52.58
CA SER A 602 26.06 -21.07 -53.57
C SER A 602 26.73 -19.70 -53.75
N SER A 603 27.88 -19.54 -53.11
CA SER A 603 29.07 -19.00 -53.77
C SER A 603 30.32 -19.49 -53.03
N GLN A 604 30.94 -20.55 -53.56
CA GLN A 604 32.32 -20.89 -53.29
C GLN A 604 33.01 -21.15 -54.62
N ASN A 605 34.06 -20.36 -54.87
CA ASN A 605 35.36 -20.72 -55.46
C ASN A 605 35.86 -19.67 -56.44
N LEU A 606 36.74 -18.81 -55.92
CA LEU A 606 37.78 -18.13 -56.69
C LEU A 606 39.08 -18.87 -56.44
N SER A 607 39.60 -19.50 -57.49
CA SER A 607 41.02 -19.84 -57.63
C SER A 607 41.52 -19.15 -58.90
N VAL A 608 42.48 -18.26 -58.69
CA VAL A 608 43.35 -17.52 -59.64
C VAL A 608 44.25 -18.53 -60.38
N PRO A 609 44.62 -18.37 -61.68
CA PRO A 609 45.32 -17.22 -62.28
C PRO A 609 44.47 -16.22 -63.03
#